data_AF-A0A6G0Q9B5-F1
#
_entry.id   AF-A0A6G0Q9B5-F1
#
_cell.length_a   1.000
_cell.length_b   1.000
_cell.length_c   1.000
_cell.angle_alpha   90.00
_cell.angle_beta   90.00
_cell.angle_gamma   90.00
#
_symmetry.space_group_name_H-M   'P 1'
#
loop_
_entity.id
_entity.type
_entity.pdbx_description
1 polymer ?
#
loop_
_entity_poly.entity_id
_entity_poly.type
_entity_poly.pdbx_seq_one_letter_code
_entity_poly.pdbx_strand_id
1 'polypeptide(L)'
;MTTGVNTWNASPFPAQSSATVPVNLISVSQATSHAVKVLPFFYSDLTTVERARTFWEAFEANTEGLPDTSRLLVFQQKLKGREAERWWNNSHIKTFKTLKVRFHNHFLSRTTDEL
;
A
#
# COMPACT_ATOMS: atom_id res chain seq x y z
N MET A 1 -55.22 -3.98 -48.25
CA MET A 1 -53.83 -3.63 -48.61
C MET A 1 -53.01 -3.71 -47.33
N THR A 2 -52.17 -4.73 -47.24
CA THR A 2 -51.27 -5.01 -46.12
C THR A 2 -49.98 -4.22 -46.32
N THR A 3 -49.49 -3.50 -45.31
CA THR A 3 -48.11 -3.00 -45.35
C THR A 3 -47.42 -3.41 -44.06
N GLY A 4 -46.41 -4.26 -44.26
CA GLY A 4 -45.70 -5.02 -43.25
C GLY A 4 -44.76 -4.17 -42.39
N VAL A 5 -44.70 -4.58 -41.13
CA VAL A 5 -43.63 -4.29 -40.17
C VAL A 5 -42.31 -4.84 -40.72
N ASN A 6 -41.27 -4.01 -40.76
CA ASN A 6 -39.90 -4.48 -40.97
C ASN A 6 -39.09 -4.24 -39.69
N THR A 7 -38.62 -5.36 -39.17
CA THR A 7 -37.89 -5.57 -37.93
C THR A 7 -36.41 -5.60 -38.26
N TRP A 8 -35.63 -4.60 -37.83
CA TRP A 8 -34.17 -4.70 -37.78
C TRP A 8 -33.69 -4.56 -36.34
N ASN A 9 -33.62 -5.73 -35.72
CA ASN A 9 -32.65 -6.20 -34.74
C ASN A 9 -31.50 -5.24 -34.38
N ALA A 10 -31.60 -4.61 -33.20
CA ALA A 10 -30.44 -4.17 -32.44
C ALA A 10 -30.57 -4.75 -31.02
N SER A 11 -29.87 -5.86 -30.76
CA SER A 11 -29.77 -6.44 -29.43
C SER A 11 -29.22 -5.38 -28.47
N PRO A 12 -29.85 -5.09 -27.32
CA PRO A 12 -29.21 -4.28 -26.30
C PRO A 12 -27.99 -5.06 -25.80
N PHE A 13 -26.83 -4.41 -25.85
CA PHE A 13 -25.60 -4.85 -25.19
C PHE A 13 -25.95 -5.41 -23.80
N PRO A 14 -25.41 -6.58 -23.38
CA PRO A 14 -25.60 -7.01 -22.02
C PRO A 14 -25.02 -5.91 -21.13
N ALA A 15 -25.88 -5.29 -20.33
CA ALA A 15 -25.51 -4.28 -19.35
C ALA A 15 -24.34 -4.85 -18.53
N GLN A 16 -23.16 -4.31 -18.78
CA GLN A 16 -21.92 -4.70 -18.15
C GLN A 16 -22.18 -4.62 -16.64
N SER A 17 -22.15 -5.77 -15.96
CA SER A 17 -22.32 -5.87 -14.52
C SER A 17 -21.40 -4.82 -13.89
N SER A 18 -21.99 -3.74 -13.40
CA SER A 18 -21.27 -2.73 -12.64
C SER A 18 -20.86 -3.45 -11.36
N ALA A 19 -19.65 -4.01 -11.38
CA ALA A 19 -19.01 -4.53 -10.19
C ALA A 19 -19.00 -3.35 -9.22
N THR A 20 -19.93 -3.39 -8.26
CA THR A 20 -20.00 -2.43 -7.18
C THR A 20 -18.78 -2.73 -6.33
N VAL A 21 -17.66 -2.15 -6.73
CA VAL A 21 -16.46 -2.18 -5.91
C VAL A 21 -16.85 -1.55 -4.59
N PRO A 22 -16.66 -2.23 -3.46
CA PRO A 22 -17.12 -1.69 -2.19
C PRO A 22 -16.46 -0.33 -1.99
N VAL A 23 -17.25 0.68 -1.64
CA VAL A 23 -16.77 2.06 -1.42
C VAL A 23 -15.60 2.09 -0.41
N ASN A 24 -15.58 1.12 0.51
CA ASN A 24 -14.48 0.87 1.44
C ASN A 24 -13.15 0.51 0.72
N LEU A 25 -13.20 -0.26 -0.37
CA LEU A 25 -12.04 -0.60 -1.19
C LEU A 25 -11.54 0.59 -2.00
N ILE A 26 -12.45 1.40 -2.57
CA ILE A 26 -12.07 2.64 -3.26
C ILE A 26 -11.42 3.62 -2.29
N SER A 27 -12.02 3.84 -1.12
CA SER A 27 -11.49 4.76 -0.10
C SER A 27 -10.11 4.32 0.41
N VAL A 28 -9.93 3.03 0.71
CA VAL A 28 -8.62 2.47 1.04
C VAL A 28 -7.63 2.65 -0.11
N SER A 29 -8.04 2.41 -1.35
CA SER A 29 -7.18 2.59 -2.52
C SER A 29 -6.75 4.05 -2.71
N GLN A 30 -7.66 4.99 -2.48
CA GLN A 30 -7.39 6.43 -2.63
C GLN A 30 -6.47 6.94 -1.51
N ALA A 31 -6.72 6.54 -0.26
CA ALA A 31 -5.91 6.96 0.88
C ALA A 31 -4.52 6.31 0.86
N THR A 32 -4.41 5.04 0.47
CA THR A 32 -3.10 4.38 0.24
C THR A 32 -2.37 4.99 -0.94
N SER A 33 -3.06 5.34 -2.03
CA SER A 33 -2.45 6.00 -3.19
C SER A 33 -1.94 7.42 -2.85
N HIS A 34 -2.67 8.17 -2.03
CA HIS A 34 -2.20 9.47 -1.52
C HIS A 34 -0.98 9.31 -0.62
N ALA A 35 -1.03 8.42 0.37
CA ALA A 35 0.10 8.14 1.26
C ALA A 35 1.34 7.67 0.47
N VAL A 36 1.16 6.80 -0.53
CA VAL A 36 2.23 6.38 -1.45
C VAL A 36 2.71 7.54 -2.31
N LYS A 37 1.90 8.54 -2.65
CA LYS A 37 2.39 9.69 -3.41
C LYS A 37 3.28 10.62 -2.58
N VAL A 38 2.90 10.88 -1.34
CA VAL A 38 3.55 11.88 -0.47
C VAL A 38 4.73 11.31 0.32
N LEU A 39 4.73 10.02 0.62
CA LEU A 39 5.81 9.40 1.38
C LEU A 39 7.09 9.29 0.55
N PRO A 40 8.27 9.64 1.10
CA PRO A 40 9.54 9.37 0.43
C PRO A 40 9.77 7.86 0.35
N PHE A 41 10.51 7.42 -0.66
CA PHE A 41 10.97 6.03 -0.73
C PHE A 41 12.02 5.78 0.36
N PHE A 42 11.95 4.59 0.96
CA PHE A 42 12.93 4.13 1.93
C PHE A 42 13.95 3.24 1.22
N TYR A 43 15.19 3.70 1.11
CA TYR A 43 16.26 2.97 0.43
C TYR A 43 17.19 2.30 1.44
N SER A 44 17.18 0.97 1.54
CA SER A 44 18.03 0.26 2.51
C SER A 44 19.53 0.54 2.32
N ASP A 45 19.99 0.61 1.09
CA ASP A 45 21.41 0.79 0.75
C ASP A 45 21.98 2.16 1.18
N LEU A 46 21.10 3.15 1.43
CA LEU A 46 21.47 4.51 1.86
C LEU A 46 20.86 4.89 3.22
N THR A 47 20.29 3.92 3.93
CA THR A 47 19.57 4.17 5.18
C THR A 47 20.54 4.34 6.32
N THR A 48 20.60 5.55 6.88
CA THR A 48 21.11 5.81 8.23
C THR A 48 19.95 5.75 9.23
N VAL A 49 20.27 5.58 10.52
CA VAL A 49 19.27 5.59 11.62
C VAL A 49 18.39 6.83 11.56
N GLU A 50 18.97 8.00 11.26
CA GLU A 50 18.23 9.26 11.13
C GLU A 50 17.22 9.23 9.98
N ARG A 51 17.60 8.71 8.80
CA ARG A 51 16.67 8.59 7.67
C ARG A 51 15.55 7.58 7.93
N ALA A 52 15.86 6.48 8.61
CA ALA A 52 14.85 5.52 9.03
C ALA A 52 13.85 6.14 10.01
N ARG A 53 14.33 6.98 10.93
CA ARG A 53 13.47 7.69 11.88
C ARG A 53 12.55 8.67 11.16
N THR A 54 13.11 9.54 10.32
CA THR A 54 12.33 10.52 9.55
C THR A 54 11.29 9.84 8.65
N PHE A 55 11.67 8.74 7.98
CA PHE A 55 10.72 7.96 7.18
C PHE A 55 9.60 7.37 8.04
N TRP A 56 9.93 6.78 9.20
CA TRP A 56 8.94 6.19 10.10
C TRP A 56 7.95 7.25 10.62
N GLU A 57 8.43 8.41 11.02
CA GLU A 57 7.59 9.53 11.49
C GLU A 57 6.63 10.01 10.38
N ALA A 58 7.15 10.20 9.17
CA ALA A 58 6.32 10.55 8.02
C ALA A 58 5.30 9.44 7.70
N PHE A 59 5.71 8.17 7.75
CA PHE A 59 4.84 7.03 7.47
C PHE A 59 3.70 6.92 8.48
N GLU A 60 3.98 7.09 9.77
CA GLU A 60 2.98 7.04 10.83
C GLU A 60 1.96 8.17 10.67
N ALA A 61 2.42 9.40 10.40
CA ALA A 61 1.55 10.55 10.17
C ALA A 61 0.67 10.40 8.91
N ASN A 62 1.23 9.90 7.80
CA ASN A 62 0.50 9.77 6.53
C ASN A 62 -0.42 8.54 6.46
N THR A 63 -0.27 7.60 7.40
CA THR A 63 -1.09 6.39 7.46
C THR A 63 -1.96 6.33 8.72
N GLU A 64 -2.02 7.42 9.48
CA GLU A 64 -2.92 7.56 10.61
C GLU A 64 -4.38 7.35 10.17
N GLY A 65 -5.15 6.63 10.99
CA GLY A 65 -6.54 6.25 10.66
C GLY A 65 -6.69 5.11 9.63
N LEU A 66 -5.63 4.68 8.94
CA LEU A 66 -5.70 3.52 8.03
C LEU A 66 -5.65 2.19 8.79
N PRO A 67 -6.33 1.13 8.30
CA PRO A 67 -6.24 -0.21 8.87
C PRO A 67 -4.84 -0.81 8.65
N ASP A 68 -4.42 -1.72 9.52
CA ASP A 68 -3.09 -2.36 9.50
C ASP A 68 -2.71 -2.86 8.10
N THR A 69 -3.61 -3.56 7.42
CA THR A 69 -3.38 -4.12 6.08
C THR A 69 -2.97 -3.04 5.07
N SER A 70 -3.65 -1.89 5.09
CA SER A 70 -3.33 -0.76 4.21
C SER A 70 -1.97 -0.15 4.54
N ARG A 71 -1.65 -0.02 5.83
CA ARG A 71 -0.34 0.49 6.27
C ARG A 71 0.79 -0.42 5.79
N LEU A 72 0.64 -1.74 5.96
CA LEU A 72 1.63 -2.73 5.53
C LEU A 72 1.87 -2.68 4.02
N LEU A 73 0.81 -2.53 3.21
CA LEU A 73 0.92 -2.39 1.76
C LEU A 73 1.65 -1.10 1.36
N VAL A 74 1.30 0.03 1.96
CA VAL A 74 1.99 1.32 1.70
C VAL A 74 3.47 1.20 2.06
N PHE A 75 3.78 0.60 3.21
CA PHE A 75 5.15 0.38 3.65
C PHE A 75 5.93 -0.47 2.64
N GLN A 76 5.38 -1.60 2.20
CA GLN A 76 6.00 -2.46 1.20
C GLN A 76 6.26 -1.73 -0.12
N GLN A 77 5.32 -0.90 -0.58
CA GLN A 77 5.50 -0.11 -1.81
C GLN A 77 6.59 0.96 -1.67
N LYS A 78 6.74 1.52 -0.47
CA LYS A 78 7.75 2.53 -0.17
C LYS A 78 9.13 1.95 0.10
N LEU A 79 9.19 0.67 0.45
CA LEU A 79 10.42 -0.07 0.66
C LEU A 79 11.16 -0.28 -0.67
N LYS A 80 12.44 0.10 -0.70
CA LYS A 80 13.34 -0.08 -1.84
C LYS A 80 14.70 -0.56 -1.36
N GLY A 81 15.30 -1.48 -2.11
CA GLY A 81 16.64 -1.97 -1.86
C GLY A 81 16.65 -3.41 -1.35
N ARG A 82 17.72 -4.13 -1.73
CA ARG A 82 17.77 -5.59 -1.56
C ARG A 82 17.71 -6.02 -0.11
N GLU A 83 18.37 -5.29 0.80
CA GLU A 83 18.39 -5.66 2.22
C GLU A 83 17.00 -5.50 2.84
N ALA A 84 16.31 -4.38 2.59
CA ALA A 84 14.98 -4.17 3.12
C ALA A 84 13.93 -5.10 2.50
N GLU A 85 13.98 -5.34 1.18
CA GLU A 85 13.09 -6.29 0.51
C GLU A 85 13.30 -7.72 1.06
N ARG A 86 14.56 -8.14 1.24
CA ARG A 86 14.88 -9.44 1.84
C ARG A 86 14.37 -9.53 3.28
N TRP A 87 14.61 -8.50 4.08
CA TRP A 87 14.13 -8.44 5.46
C TRP A 87 12.61 -8.53 5.56
N TRP A 88 11.90 -7.81 4.68
CA TRP A 88 10.44 -7.82 4.62
C TRP A 88 9.90 -9.22 4.32
N ASN A 89 10.46 -9.89 3.31
CA ASN A 89 10.07 -11.26 2.93
C ASN A 89 10.30 -12.27 4.07
N ASN A 90 11.34 -12.10 4.89
CA ASN A 90 11.65 -13.01 6.00
C ASN A 90 10.89 -12.69 7.30
N SER A 91 10.37 -11.48 7.46
CA SER A 91 9.83 -11.02 8.74
C SER A 91 8.38 -11.42 9.02
N HIS A 92 7.64 -11.94 8.03
CA HIS A 92 6.23 -12.37 8.13
C HIS A 92 5.35 -11.41 8.97
N ILE A 93 5.40 -10.12 8.63
CA ILE A 93 4.74 -9.05 9.41
C ILE A 93 3.26 -9.00 9.05
N LYS A 94 2.38 -9.19 10.04
CA LYS A 94 0.91 -9.23 9.84
C LYS A 94 0.15 -8.05 10.47
N THR A 95 0.81 -7.26 11.32
CA THR A 95 0.18 -6.13 12.03
C THR A 95 1.13 -4.93 12.08
N PHE A 96 0.57 -3.72 12.16
CA PHE A 96 1.36 -2.48 12.25
C PHE A 96 2.22 -2.45 13.51
N LYS A 97 1.71 -2.97 14.64
CA LYS A 97 2.48 -3.07 15.89
C LYS A 97 3.74 -3.93 15.71
N THR A 98 3.62 -5.07 15.04
CA THR A 98 4.76 -5.94 14.76
C THR A 98 5.74 -5.30 13.78
N LEU A 99 5.22 -4.56 12.80
CA LEU A 99 6.03 -3.77 11.87
C LEU A 99 6.91 -2.78 12.62
N LYS A 100 6.30 -1.98 13.51
CA LYS A 100 7.02 -0.96 14.30
C LYS A 100 8.16 -1.58 15.09
N VAL A 101 7.89 -2.64 15.86
CA VAL A 101 8.93 -3.30 16.68
C VAL A 101 10.07 -3.85 15.82
N ARG A 102 9.76 -4.58 14.74
CA ARG A 102 10.81 -5.17 13.90
C ARG A 102 11.60 -4.11 13.13
N PHE A 103 10.93 -3.07 12.64
CA PHE A 103 11.59 -1.97 11.94
C PHE A 103 12.55 -1.23 12.88
N HIS A 104 12.10 -0.92 14.09
CA HIS A 104 12.96 -0.33 15.11
C HIS A 104 14.15 -1.24 15.43
N ASN A 105 13.93 -2.54 15.66
CA ASN A 105 15.01 -3.46 15.97
C ASN A 105 16.05 -3.60 14.83
N HIS A 106 15.61 -3.55 13.58
CA HIS A 106 16.50 -3.81 12.43
C HIS A 106 17.20 -2.54 11.92
N PHE A 107 16.44 -1.44 11.78
CA PHE A 107 16.92 -0.21 11.14
C PHE A 107 17.28 0.91 12.12
N LEU A 108 16.68 0.94 13.31
CA LEU A 108 16.94 1.99 14.32
C LEU A 108 17.86 1.52 15.45
N SER A 109 17.75 0.26 15.86
CA SER A 109 18.57 -0.35 16.90
C SER A 109 19.93 -0.80 16.41
N ARG A 110 20.26 -0.59 15.12
CA ARG A 110 21.64 -0.69 14.58
C ARG A 110 22.56 0.43 15.10
N THR A 111 22.26 0.99 16.27
CA THR A 111 23.17 1.75 17.12
C THR A 111 23.30 1.00 18.44
N THR A 112 24.50 0.50 18.72
CA THR A 112 24.89 -0.36 19.86
C THR A 112 24.90 -1.86 19.54
N ASP A 113 25.73 -2.25 18.58
CA ASP A 113 26.58 -3.45 18.72
C ASP A 113 27.94 -3.10 18.12
N GLU A 114 28.62 -2.17 18.80
CA GLU A 114 30.08 -2.14 18.80
C GLU A 114 30.47 -2.45 20.25
N LEU A 115 30.55 -3.75 20.54
CA LEU A 115 31.25 -4.28 21.71
C LEU A 115 32.57 -4.89 21.26
#